data_AF-A0A371DU48-F1
#
_entry.id   AF-A0A371DU48-F1
#
_cell.length_a   1.000
_cell.length_b   1.000
_cell.length_c   1.000
_cell.angle_alpha   90.00
_cell.angle_beta   90.00
_cell.angle_gamma   90.00
#
_symmetry.space_group_name_H-M   'P 1'
#
loop_
_entity.id
_entity.type
_entity.pdbx_description
1 polymer ?
#
loop_
_entity_poly.entity_id
_entity_poly.type
_entity_poly.pdbx_seq_one_letter_code
_entity_poly.pdbx_strand_id
1 'polypeptide(L)'
;MSAETVARWNAIPLNRPEQPPDPPSLKRPRQDGQDEDDSDDDVSLISRSPSPPPDAMDVDKYDEYYKQRPAPEVITVETKIQSTNVGFSMLAKMGWVEGSPLGLSGDGRVDPVPFYVKNDLTGLGKATQDVRMIESTVSTRRGLDSERQTKETEEQRRLREDAVARRAAVQSEISTVLRPFYCEVCEKQFQNVAQYDEHTNSYAHHHKVRFRDMQAAQRASRNTEEEINKRKEKERKREEKELRKIAKAAGVKMVKPPVAVVAPSPTVSAAGTGEPQTTGFKKSGWATVSTVVASAPAAPAEPPKRSGWAT
;
A
#
# COMPACT_ATOMS: atom_id res chain seq x y z
N MET A 1 0.31 -26.49 10.26
CA MET A 1 0.56 -25.09 9.83
C MET A 1 1.98 -24.72 10.24
N SER A 2 2.81 -24.16 9.35
CA SER A 2 4.08 -23.55 9.80
C SER A 2 3.81 -22.20 10.47
N ALA A 3 4.67 -21.80 11.41
CA ALA A 3 4.56 -20.49 12.08
C ALA A 3 4.55 -19.32 11.07
N GLU A 4 5.31 -19.45 9.99
CA GLU A 4 5.40 -18.50 8.88
C GLU A 4 4.06 -18.32 8.15
N THR A 5 3.29 -19.40 7.98
CA THR A 5 1.97 -19.34 7.33
C THR A 5 1.01 -18.52 8.20
N VAL A 6 0.98 -18.79 9.51
CA VAL A 6 0.16 -18.06 10.48
C VAL A 6 0.59 -16.59 10.59
N ALA A 7 1.90 -16.31 10.56
CA ALA A 7 2.42 -14.94 10.54
C ALA A 7 2.01 -14.19 9.27
N ARG A 8 2.06 -14.83 8.09
CA ARG A 8 1.67 -14.24 6.81
C ARG A 8 0.18 -13.89 6.75
N TRP A 9 -0.71 -14.76 7.23
CA TRP A 9 -2.14 -14.44 7.35
C TRP A 9 -2.41 -13.33 8.37
N ASN A 10 -1.67 -13.31 9.49
CA ASN A 10 -1.79 -12.25 10.49
C ASN A 10 -1.20 -10.90 10.03
N ALA A 11 -0.30 -10.87 9.04
CA ALA A 11 0.29 -9.64 8.51
C ALA A 11 -0.63 -8.88 7.52
N ILE A 12 -1.70 -9.51 7.02
CA ILE A 12 -2.64 -8.87 6.09
C ILE A 12 -3.44 -7.78 6.85
N PRO A 13 -3.38 -6.50 6.44
CA PRO A 13 -4.15 -5.43 7.07
C PRO A 13 -5.64 -5.58 6.76
N LEU A 14 -6.49 -5.26 7.75
CA LEU A 14 -7.96 -5.31 7.59
C LEU A 14 -8.50 -4.21 6.68
N ASN A 15 -7.79 -3.08 6.56
CA ASN A 15 -8.05 -2.09 5.51
C ASN A 15 -7.26 -2.45 4.26
N ARG A 16 -7.98 -2.73 3.16
CA ARG A 16 -7.42 -2.73 1.81
C ARG A 16 -7.09 -1.26 1.46
N PRO A 17 -5.83 -0.89 1.18
CA PRO A 17 -5.56 0.43 0.61
C PRO A 17 -6.29 0.56 -0.72
N GLU A 18 -6.88 1.72 -1.00
CA GLU A 18 -7.59 1.92 -2.27
C GLU A 18 -6.63 1.70 -3.44
N GLN A 19 -6.96 0.71 -4.26
CA GLN A 19 -6.22 0.36 -5.45
C GLN A 19 -6.67 1.32 -6.56
N PRO A 20 -5.77 2.09 -7.20
CA PRO A 20 -6.15 2.91 -8.34
C PRO A 20 -6.73 2.02 -9.45
N PRO A 21 -7.68 2.52 -10.26
CA PRO A 21 -8.40 1.70 -11.23
C PRO A 21 -7.43 1.05 -12.22
N ASP A 22 -7.56 -0.26 -12.39
CA ASP A 22 -6.70 -1.03 -13.30
C ASP A 22 -6.88 -0.52 -14.75
N PRO A 23 -5.79 -0.35 -15.53
CA PRO A 23 -5.89 0.14 -16.90
C PRO A 23 -6.62 -0.87 -17.80
N PRO A 24 -7.39 -0.40 -18.80
CA PRO A 24 -8.18 -1.27 -19.66
C PRO A 24 -7.30 -2.25 -20.45
N SER A 25 -7.76 -3.49 -20.58
CA SER A 25 -7.00 -4.58 -21.20
C SER A 25 -6.73 -4.31 -22.68
N LEU A 26 -5.46 -4.13 -23.02
CA LEU A 26 -4.99 -4.01 -24.40
C LEU A 26 -5.12 -5.35 -25.13
N LYS A 27 -6.29 -5.60 -25.72
CA LYS A 27 -6.45 -6.62 -26.76
C LYS A 27 -5.61 -6.20 -27.97
N ARG A 28 -4.52 -6.92 -28.25
CA ARG A 28 -3.81 -6.78 -29.53
C ARG A 28 -4.76 -7.15 -30.68
N PRO A 29 -4.89 -6.34 -31.74
CA PRO A 29 -5.46 -6.82 -32.99
C PRO A 29 -4.53 -7.87 -33.60
N ARG A 30 -5.12 -8.80 -34.35
CA ARG A 30 -4.40 -9.77 -35.17
C ARG A 30 -3.79 -8.99 -36.35
N GLN A 31 -2.47 -9.04 -36.50
CA GLN A 31 -1.80 -8.56 -37.69
C GLN A 31 -1.99 -9.63 -38.76
N ASP A 32 -2.84 -9.38 -39.75
CA ASP A 32 -2.92 -10.25 -40.91
C ASP A 32 -1.65 -10.07 -41.76
N GLY A 33 -1.08 -11.18 -42.21
CA GLY A 33 0.18 -11.23 -42.93
C GLY A 33 0.03 -10.65 -44.33
N GLN A 34 1.01 -9.84 -44.71
CA GLN A 34 1.16 -9.29 -46.05
C GLN A 34 2.35 -10.03 -46.69
N ASP A 35 2.04 -11.12 -47.38
CA ASP A 35 3.01 -11.87 -48.20
C ASP A 35 2.77 -11.47 -49.66
N GLU A 36 3.80 -10.88 -50.29
CA GLU A 36 3.84 -10.53 -51.72
C GLU A 36 4.58 -11.63 -52.52
N ASP A 37 4.38 -11.62 -53.85
CA ASP A 37 4.99 -12.49 -54.87
C ASP A 37 4.71 -14.00 -54.81
N ASP A 38 3.86 -14.47 -55.73
CA ASP A 38 4.34 -15.34 -56.81
C ASP A 38 3.54 -15.09 -58.12
N SER A 39 4.14 -15.40 -59.26
CA SER A 39 3.80 -14.82 -60.58
C SER A 39 3.08 -15.78 -61.53
N ASP A 40 2.38 -15.20 -62.52
CA ASP A 40 1.97 -15.78 -63.81
C ASP A 40 1.23 -17.13 -63.84
N ASP A 41 -0.09 -17.09 -64.09
CA ASP A 41 -0.78 -18.11 -64.91
C ASP A 41 -2.13 -17.58 -65.47
N ASP A 42 -2.03 -16.68 -66.44
CA ASP A 42 -3.18 -16.02 -67.09
C ASP A 42 -3.85 -16.98 -68.12
N VAL A 43 -4.70 -17.90 -67.65
CA VAL A 43 -5.41 -18.88 -68.48
C VAL A 43 -6.86 -18.48 -68.78
N SER A 44 -7.18 -18.36 -70.08
CA SER A 44 -8.43 -17.78 -70.58
C SER A 44 -9.67 -18.67 -70.38
N LEU A 45 -10.39 -18.44 -69.28
CA LEU A 45 -11.61 -19.18 -68.88
C LEU A 45 -12.89 -18.86 -69.70
N ILE A 46 -12.77 -18.36 -70.94
CA ILE A 46 -13.89 -18.08 -71.83
C ILE A 46 -14.17 -19.29 -72.74
N SER A 47 -14.87 -20.29 -72.18
CA SER A 47 -15.70 -21.26 -72.94
C SER A 47 -16.36 -22.30 -72.01
N ARG A 48 -17.08 -21.83 -70.98
CA ARG A 48 -18.05 -22.68 -70.26
C ARG A 48 -19.44 -22.06 -70.41
N SER A 49 -20.37 -22.83 -70.96
CA SER A 49 -21.79 -22.48 -71.00
C SER A 49 -22.28 -22.14 -69.59
N PRO A 50 -23.16 -21.14 -69.39
CA PRO A 50 -23.68 -20.82 -68.07
C PRO A 50 -24.23 -22.07 -67.39
N SER A 51 -23.74 -22.36 -66.18
CA SER A 51 -24.29 -23.43 -65.37
C SER A 51 -25.79 -23.15 -65.17
N PRO A 52 -26.67 -24.17 -65.15
CA PRO A 52 -28.06 -23.97 -64.77
C PRO A 52 -28.09 -23.21 -63.43
N PRO A 53 -28.97 -22.21 -63.27
CA PRO A 53 -29.11 -21.54 -61.98
C PRO A 53 -29.38 -22.63 -60.92
N PRO A 54 -28.74 -22.56 -59.74
CA PRO A 54 -29.00 -23.55 -58.70
C PRO A 54 -30.49 -23.55 -58.43
N ASP A 55 -31.13 -24.72 -58.59
CA ASP A 55 -32.53 -24.88 -58.25
C ASP A 55 -32.67 -24.43 -56.81
N ALA A 56 -33.47 -23.38 -56.60
CA ALA A 56 -33.64 -22.75 -55.30
C ALA A 56 -34.53 -23.66 -54.47
N MET A 57 -33.94 -24.77 -54.01
CA MET A 57 -34.45 -25.64 -52.97
C MET A 57 -34.70 -24.74 -51.78
N ASP A 58 -35.98 -24.38 -51.65
CA ASP A 58 -36.49 -23.26 -50.90
C ASP A 58 -36.03 -23.36 -49.43
N VAL A 59 -34.91 -22.71 -49.10
CA VAL A 59 -34.20 -22.90 -47.82
C VAL A 59 -35.13 -22.44 -46.68
N ASP A 60 -35.90 -21.39 -46.95
CA ASP A 60 -36.93 -20.85 -46.07
C ASP A 60 -38.01 -21.90 -45.75
N LYS A 61 -38.35 -22.79 -46.70
CA LYS A 61 -39.29 -23.91 -46.50
C LYS A 61 -38.71 -25.00 -45.61
N TYR A 62 -37.40 -25.28 -45.70
CA TYR A 62 -36.74 -26.24 -44.80
C TYR A 62 -36.71 -25.69 -43.37
N ASP A 63 -36.41 -24.40 -43.24
CA ASP A 63 -36.46 -23.65 -41.99
C ASP A 63 -37.88 -23.61 -41.40
N GLU A 64 -38.91 -23.47 -42.24
CA GLU A 64 -40.32 -23.52 -41.84
C GLU A 64 -40.71 -24.90 -41.30
N TYR A 65 -40.33 -26.00 -41.95
CA TYR A 65 -40.54 -27.35 -41.41
C TYR A 65 -39.84 -27.59 -40.06
N TYR A 66 -38.63 -27.04 -39.87
CA TYR A 66 -37.91 -27.14 -38.59
C TYR A 66 -38.53 -26.26 -37.48
N LYS A 67 -39.02 -25.07 -37.82
CA LYS A 67 -39.71 -24.15 -36.87
C LYS A 67 -41.11 -24.64 -36.48
N GLN A 68 -41.81 -25.34 -37.38
CA GLN A 68 -43.12 -25.94 -37.10
C GLN A 68 -43.03 -27.28 -36.35
N ARG A 69 -41.84 -27.88 -36.23
CA ARG A 69 -41.67 -29.10 -35.42
C ARG A 69 -41.88 -28.75 -33.95
N PRO A 70 -42.81 -29.41 -33.21
CA PRO A 70 -42.95 -29.18 -31.78
C PRO A 70 -41.60 -29.46 -31.10
N ALA A 71 -41.19 -28.56 -30.21
CA ALA A 71 -39.93 -28.67 -29.50
C ALA A 71 -39.88 -30.03 -28.77
N PRO A 72 -38.78 -30.80 -28.90
CA PRO A 72 -38.69 -32.09 -28.23
C PRO A 72 -38.78 -31.90 -26.72
N GLU A 73 -39.62 -32.70 -26.06
CA GLU A 73 -39.76 -32.67 -24.61
C GLU A 73 -38.41 -32.96 -23.95
N VAL A 74 -37.94 -32.03 -23.12
CA VAL A 74 -36.67 -32.18 -22.39
C VAL A 74 -36.90 -33.13 -21.22
N ILE A 75 -36.53 -34.40 -21.42
CA ILE A 75 -36.62 -35.44 -20.39
C ILE A 75 -35.55 -35.16 -19.33
N THR A 76 -35.98 -34.90 -18.10
CA THR A 76 -35.11 -34.78 -16.91
C THR A 76 -35.22 -36.04 -16.04
N VAL A 77 -34.27 -36.22 -15.11
CA VAL A 77 -34.24 -37.38 -14.20
C VAL A 77 -35.47 -37.45 -13.29
N GLU A 78 -36.03 -36.29 -12.92
CA GLU A 78 -37.19 -36.16 -12.02
C GLU A 78 -38.54 -36.24 -12.74
N THR A 79 -38.57 -36.07 -14.07
CA THR A 79 -39.81 -36.06 -14.85
C THR A 79 -40.17 -37.46 -15.33
N LYS A 80 -41.27 -38.02 -14.82
CA LYS A 80 -41.79 -39.31 -15.28
C LYS A 80 -42.15 -39.30 -16.78
N ILE A 81 -41.90 -40.42 -17.44
CA ILE A 81 -42.21 -40.61 -18.86
C ILE A 81 -43.74 -40.70 -19.03
N GLN A 82 -44.29 -39.94 -19.97
CA GLN A 82 -45.72 -39.97 -20.29
C GLN A 82 -46.14 -41.29 -20.96
N SER A 83 -47.39 -41.71 -20.76
CA SER A 83 -47.92 -42.95 -21.35
C SER A 83 -48.06 -42.91 -22.87
N THR A 84 -48.00 -41.71 -23.47
CA THR A 84 -47.91 -41.45 -24.92
C THR A 84 -46.56 -41.86 -25.51
N ASN A 85 -45.52 -42.05 -24.69
CA ASN A 85 -44.20 -42.45 -25.15
C ASN A 85 -44.19 -43.91 -25.61
N VAL A 86 -43.58 -44.17 -26.77
CA VAL A 86 -43.49 -45.52 -27.36
C VAL A 86 -42.84 -46.52 -26.40
N GLY A 87 -41.81 -46.11 -25.66
CA GLY A 87 -41.12 -46.95 -24.66
C GLY A 87 -42.03 -47.36 -23.50
N PHE A 88 -42.83 -46.45 -22.96
CA PHE A 88 -43.84 -46.77 -21.94
C PHE A 88 -44.85 -47.78 -22.49
N SER A 89 -45.35 -47.55 -23.70
CA SER A 89 -46.30 -48.46 -24.36
C SER A 89 -45.72 -49.87 -24.62
N MET A 90 -44.41 -49.97 -24.86
CA MET A 90 -43.71 -51.23 -25.07
C MET A 90 -43.54 -51.99 -23.76
N LEU A 91 -43.10 -51.32 -22.68
CA LEU A 91 -42.99 -51.90 -21.34
C LEU A 91 -44.34 -52.41 -20.84
N ALA A 92 -45.40 -51.61 -20.98
CA ALA A 92 -46.76 -52.01 -20.61
C ALA A 92 -47.23 -53.29 -21.36
N LYS A 93 -46.90 -53.42 -22.65
CA LYS A 93 -47.19 -54.63 -23.44
C LYS A 93 -46.38 -55.85 -23.02
N MET A 94 -45.24 -55.67 -22.38
CA MET A 94 -44.43 -56.75 -21.79
C MET A 94 -44.88 -57.12 -20.36
N GLY A 95 -45.98 -56.54 -19.87
CA GLY A 95 -46.52 -56.82 -18.53
C GLY A 95 -45.92 -55.98 -17.40
N TRP A 96 -45.12 -54.96 -17.71
CA TRP A 96 -44.64 -54.00 -16.71
C TRP A 96 -45.75 -53.00 -16.34
N VAL A 97 -45.84 -52.65 -15.06
CA VAL A 97 -46.83 -51.72 -14.51
C VAL A 97 -46.11 -50.47 -13.98
N GLU A 98 -46.68 -49.28 -14.17
CA GLU A 98 -46.09 -48.02 -13.68
C GLU A 98 -45.82 -48.10 -12.17
N GLY A 99 -44.59 -47.76 -11.77
CA GLY A 99 -44.12 -47.87 -10.38
C GLY A 99 -43.68 -49.27 -9.94
N SER A 100 -43.84 -50.30 -10.77
CA SER A 100 -43.33 -51.64 -10.48
C SER A 100 -41.81 -51.72 -10.72
N PRO A 101 -41.02 -52.28 -9.79
CA PRO A 101 -39.60 -52.54 -10.01
C PRO A 101 -39.39 -53.60 -11.09
N LEU A 102 -38.34 -53.44 -11.91
CA LEU A 102 -38.02 -54.39 -12.97
C LEU A 102 -37.09 -55.51 -12.46
N GLY A 103 -37.40 -56.76 -12.79
CA GLY A 103 -36.57 -57.93 -12.48
C GLY A 103 -37.40 -59.14 -12.05
N LEU A 104 -36.81 -60.34 -12.11
CA LEU A 104 -37.52 -61.60 -11.84
C LEU A 104 -38.12 -61.67 -10.42
N SER A 105 -37.44 -61.06 -9.45
CA SER A 105 -37.84 -61.03 -8.03
C SER A 105 -38.48 -59.71 -7.58
N GLY A 106 -38.65 -58.73 -8.48
CA GLY A 106 -39.13 -57.39 -8.10
C GLY A 106 -38.18 -56.57 -7.21
N ASP A 107 -36.89 -56.90 -7.15
CA ASP A 107 -35.87 -56.21 -6.32
C ASP A 107 -35.15 -55.06 -7.06
N GLY A 108 -35.66 -54.66 -8.23
CA GLY A 108 -35.11 -53.54 -9.00
C GLY A 108 -35.36 -52.19 -8.33
N ARG A 109 -34.50 -51.20 -8.57
CA ARG A 109 -34.83 -49.81 -8.22
C ARG A 109 -35.89 -49.26 -9.18
N VAL A 110 -36.93 -48.65 -8.63
CA VAL A 110 -37.99 -47.96 -9.40
C VAL A 110 -37.47 -46.64 -9.96
N ASP A 111 -36.78 -45.85 -9.13
CA ASP A 111 -36.27 -44.54 -9.50
C ASP A 111 -34.89 -44.63 -10.18
N PRO A 112 -34.58 -43.73 -11.15
CA PRO A 112 -33.26 -43.64 -11.76
C PRO A 112 -32.15 -43.38 -10.71
N VAL A 113 -30.89 -43.62 -11.09
CA VAL A 113 -29.74 -43.26 -10.24
C VAL A 113 -29.52 -41.74 -10.36
N PRO A 114 -29.61 -40.95 -9.28
CA PRO A 114 -29.27 -39.54 -9.33
C PRO A 114 -27.78 -39.37 -9.65
N PHE A 115 -27.46 -38.58 -10.66
CA PHE A 115 -26.09 -38.25 -11.02
C PHE A 115 -25.90 -36.74 -11.12
N TYR A 116 -24.72 -36.27 -10.73
CA TYR A 116 -24.33 -34.87 -10.84
C TYR A 116 -23.23 -34.74 -11.87
N VAL A 117 -23.52 -34.08 -13.00
CA VAL A 117 -22.50 -33.69 -13.96
C VAL A 117 -21.67 -32.57 -13.34
N LYS A 118 -20.36 -32.79 -13.19
CA LYS A 118 -19.44 -31.77 -12.70
C LYS A 118 -18.99 -30.92 -13.88
N ASN A 119 -19.48 -29.69 -13.90
CA ASN A 119 -19.06 -28.69 -14.89
C ASN A 119 -17.76 -27.98 -14.48
N ASP A 120 -17.29 -28.21 -13.25
CA ASP A 120 -16.07 -27.62 -12.72
C ASP A 120 -14.81 -28.34 -13.25
N LEU A 121 -13.79 -27.56 -13.64
CA LEU A 121 -12.44 -28.06 -13.92
C LEU A 121 -11.66 -28.46 -12.64
N THR A 122 -12.32 -28.43 -11.48
CA THR A 122 -11.72 -28.67 -10.17
C THR A 122 -11.65 -30.17 -9.86
N GLY A 123 -10.44 -30.64 -9.52
CA GLY A 123 -10.21 -32.05 -9.18
C GLY A 123 -11.08 -32.57 -8.04
N LEU A 124 -11.43 -33.86 -8.10
CA LEU A 124 -12.24 -34.53 -7.09
C LEU A 124 -11.61 -34.38 -5.69
N GLY A 125 -12.39 -33.91 -4.72
CA GLY A 125 -11.94 -33.71 -3.33
C GLY A 125 -11.25 -32.37 -3.04
N LYS A 126 -10.90 -31.56 -4.06
CA LYS A 126 -10.28 -30.23 -3.85
C LYS A 126 -11.21 -29.28 -3.09
N ALA A 127 -12.49 -29.22 -3.45
CA ALA A 127 -13.49 -28.43 -2.71
C ALA A 127 -13.56 -28.84 -1.22
N THR A 128 -13.52 -30.14 -0.90
CA THR A 128 -13.52 -30.60 0.50
C THR A 128 -12.21 -30.33 1.24
N GLN A 129 -11.07 -30.28 0.53
CA GLN A 129 -9.79 -29.85 1.10
C GLN A 129 -9.82 -28.35 1.42
N ASP A 130 -10.37 -27.54 0.52
CA ASP A 130 -10.44 -26.09 0.68
C ASP A 130 -11.42 -25.70 1.78
N VAL A 131 -12.58 -26.36 1.91
CA VAL A 131 -13.48 -26.21 3.06
C VAL A 131 -12.76 -26.52 4.37
N ARG A 132 -12.06 -27.66 4.48
CA ARG A 132 -11.28 -27.99 5.70
C ARG A 132 -10.17 -26.97 5.99
N MET A 133 -9.54 -26.42 4.95
CA MET A 133 -8.53 -25.37 5.12
C MET A 133 -9.17 -24.08 5.65
N ILE A 134 -10.29 -23.65 5.06
CA ILE A 134 -11.06 -22.46 5.46
C ILE A 134 -11.59 -22.62 6.89
N GLU A 135 -12.16 -23.77 7.24
CA GLU A 135 -12.55 -24.08 8.62
C GLU A 135 -11.36 -23.94 9.58
N SER A 136 -10.20 -24.51 9.23
CA SER A 136 -9.01 -24.41 10.08
C SER A 136 -8.48 -22.97 10.26
N THR A 137 -8.60 -22.10 9.25
CA THR A 137 -8.11 -20.71 9.30
C THR A 137 -9.13 -19.71 9.86
N VAL A 138 -10.43 -19.98 9.69
CA VAL A 138 -11.54 -19.09 10.08
C VAL A 138 -12.20 -19.51 11.41
N SER A 139 -11.94 -20.73 11.91
CA SER A 139 -12.45 -21.25 13.20
C SER A 139 -12.24 -20.34 14.40
N THR A 140 -11.24 -19.46 14.38
CA THR A 140 -11.06 -18.41 15.37
C THR A 140 -11.31 -17.05 14.74
N ARG A 141 -12.23 -16.28 15.34
CA ARG A 141 -12.39 -14.86 15.01
C ARG A 141 -11.03 -14.18 15.20
N ARG A 142 -10.53 -13.55 14.14
CA ARG A 142 -9.34 -12.70 14.21
C ARG A 142 -9.57 -11.62 15.28
N GLY A 143 -8.89 -11.76 16.41
CA GLY A 143 -8.97 -10.80 17.51
C GLY A 143 -8.51 -9.42 17.06
N LEU A 144 -9.09 -8.37 17.64
CA LEU A 144 -8.63 -7.00 17.40
C LEU A 144 -7.18 -6.86 17.89
N ASP A 145 -6.38 -6.05 17.20
CA ASP A 145 -4.99 -5.79 17.61
C ASP A 145 -4.91 -5.23 19.05
N SER A 146 -5.95 -4.55 19.54
CA SER A 146 -6.08 -4.11 20.93
C SER A 146 -6.30 -5.27 21.91
N GLU A 147 -7.18 -6.23 21.61
CA GLU A 147 -7.40 -7.44 22.43
C GLU A 147 -6.15 -8.33 22.47
N ARG A 148 -5.36 -8.31 21.40
CA ARG A 148 -4.06 -8.98 21.35
C ARG A 148 -3.05 -8.27 22.25
N GLN A 149 -2.93 -6.94 22.16
CA GLN A 149 -2.03 -6.13 22.98
C GLN A 149 -2.33 -6.21 24.49
N THR A 150 -3.59 -6.40 24.91
CA THR A 150 -3.92 -6.57 26.34
C THR A 150 -3.60 -7.95 26.91
N LYS A 151 -3.37 -8.95 26.06
CA LYS A 151 -2.98 -10.32 26.43
C LYS A 151 -1.51 -10.63 26.14
N GLU A 152 -0.81 -9.68 25.52
CA GLU A 152 0.59 -9.77 25.13
C GLU A 152 1.49 -9.70 26.37
N THR A 153 2.47 -10.59 26.50
CA THR A 153 3.42 -10.53 27.63
C THR A 153 4.35 -9.32 27.49
N GLU A 154 4.91 -8.84 28.59
CA GLU A 154 5.75 -7.62 28.59
C GLU A 154 6.97 -7.74 27.65
N GLU A 155 7.54 -8.94 27.51
CA GLU A 155 8.59 -9.25 26.54
C GLU A 155 8.11 -9.14 25.08
N GLN A 156 6.91 -9.63 24.77
CA GLN A 156 6.31 -9.52 23.43
C GLN A 156 5.96 -8.07 23.09
N ARG A 157 5.42 -7.32 24.07
CA ARG A 157 5.21 -5.87 23.95
C ARG A 157 6.53 -5.16 23.63
N ARG A 158 7.60 -5.47 24.34
CA ARG A 158 8.92 -4.87 24.10
C ARG A 158 9.47 -5.22 22.71
N LEU A 159 9.31 -6.45 22.24
CA LEU A 159 9.68 -6.85 20.87
C LEU A 159 8.88 -6.10 19.80
N ARG A 160 7.59 -5.83 20.04
CA ARG A 160 6.74 -4.99 19.18
C ARG A 160 7.23 -3.54 19.18
N GLU A 161 7.50 -2.97 20.34
CA GLU A 161 8.03 -1.61 20.49
C GLU A 161 9.41 -1.46 19.80
N ASP A 162 10.33 -2.40 20.01
CA ASP A 162 11.64 -2.47 19.33
C ASP A 162 11.49 -2.66 17.80
N ALA A 163 10.44 -3.33 17.32
CA ALA A 163 10.15 -3.45 15.88
C ALA A 163 9.56 -2.15 15.29
N VAL A 164 8.69 -1.44 16.02
CA VAL A 164 8.15 -0.14 15.62
C VAL A 164 9.25 0.92 15.65
N ALA A 165 10.09 0.95 16.70
CA ALA A 165 11.23 1.85 16.82
C ALA A 165 12.23 1.64 15.67
N ARG A 166 12.57 0.39 15.31
CA ARG A 166 13.41 0.10 14.14
C ARG A 166 12.78 0.59 12.82
N ARG A 167 11.48 0.40 12.63
CA ARG A 167 10.78 0.92 11.42
C ARG A 167 10.77 2.45 11.37
N ALA A 168 10.55 3.11 12.51
CA ALA A 168 10.58 4.57 12.61
C ALA A 168 12.00 5.13 12.37
N ALA A 169 13.04 4.48 12.90
CA ALA A 169 14.44 4.83 12.64
C ALA A 169 14.75 4.75 11.13
N VAL A 170 14.45 3.62 10.48
CA VAL A 170 14.63 3.45 9.03
C VAL A 170 13.83 4.46 8.21
N GLN A 171 12.58 4.79 8.62
CA GLN A 171 11.83 5.86 7.96
C GLN A 171 12.48 7.24 8.12
N SER A 172 13.04 7.54 9.30
CA SER A 172 13.75 8.80 9.55
C SER A 172 15.05 8.88 8.73
N GLU A 173 15.79 7.78 8.60
CA GLU A 173 16.97 7.66 7.73
C GLU A 173 16.59 7.87 6.26
N ILE A 174 15.57 7.17 5.75
CA ILE A 174 15.06 7.34 4.38
C ILE A 174 14.65 8.79 4.13
N SER A 175 13.88 9.42 5.02
CA SER A 175 13.50 10.83 4.87
C SER A 175 14.70 11.80 4.90
N THR A 176 15.75 11.46 5.65
CA THR A 176 16.99 12.25 5.70
C THR A 176 17.80 12.10 4.41
N VAL A 177 17.85 10.90 3.83
CA VAL A 177 18.49 10.61 2.54
C VAL A 177 17.72 11.21 1.36
N LEU A 178 16.38 11.30 1.44
CA LEU A 178 15.53 11.87 0.39
C LEU A 178 15.41 13.41 0.46
N ARG A 179 15.60 14.02 1.63
CA ARG A 179 15.49 15.48 1.84
C ARG A 179 16.35 16.32 0.87
N PRO A 180 17.61 15.99 0.54
CA PRO A 180 18.40 16.74 -0.45
C PRO A 180 17.80 16.77 -1.86
N PHE A 181 16.95 15.78 -2.20
CA PHE A 181 16.27 15.68 -3.50
C PHE A 181 14.84 16.24 -3.47
N TYR A 182 14.47 16.98 -2.43
CA TYR A 182 13.15 17.60 -2.28
C TYR A 182 13.21 19.12 -2.46
N CYS A 183 12.47 19.65 -3.42
CA CYS A 183 12.34 21.09 -3.60
C CYS A 183 11.13 21.65 -2.83
N GLU A 184 11.38 22.35 -1.73
CA GLU A 184 10.35 23.01 -0.90
C GLU A 184 9.58 24.16 -1.60
N VAL A 185 10.06 24.64 -2.74
CA VAL A 185 9.46 25.76 -3.48
C VAL A 185 8.45 25.28 -4.52
N CYS A 186 8.64 24.04 -5.01
CA CYS A 186 7.79 23.39 -6.00
C CYS A 186 7.04 22.16 -5.47
N GLU A 187 7.33 21.72 -4.24
CA GLU A 187 6.79 20.53 -3.59
C GLU A 187 7.03 19.25 -4.43
N LYS A 188 8.23 19.14 -5.00
CA LYS A 188 8.64 18.03 -5.88
C LYS A 188 9.77 17.22 -5.25
N GLN A 189 9.56 15.92 -5.16
CA GLN A 189 10.59 14.92 -4.87
C GLN A 189 11.22 14.46 -6.19
N PHE A 190 12.54 14.45 -6.25
CA PHE A 190 13.32 13.93 -7.37
C PHE A 190 14.01 12.62 -6.98
N GLN A 191 14.28 11.76 -7.97
CA GLN A 191 14.85 10.43 -7.77
C GLN A 191 16.38 10.38 -8.00
N ASN A 192 16.93 11.40 -8.67
CA ASN A 192 18.34 11.48 -9.06
C ASN A 192 18.88 12.91 -8.86
N VAL A 193 20.16 13.01 -8.51
CA VAL A 193 20.92 14.27 -8.35
C VAL A 193 20.77 15.17 -9.58
N ALA A 194 20.97 14.62 -10.78
CA ALA A 194 20.94 15.39 -12.02
C ALA A 194 19.56 16.04 -12.30
N GLN A 195 18.47 15.32 -12.00
CA GLN A 195 17.10 15.84 -12.17
C GLN A 195 16.78 16.95 -11.17
N TYR A 196 17.30 16.83 -9.94
CA TYR A 196 17.16 17.87 -8.93
C TYR A 196 17.95 19.12 -9.31
N ASP A 197 19.21 18.98 -9.75
CA ASP A 197 20.07 20.09 -10.17
C ASP A 197 19.46 20.84 -11.38
N GLU A 198 19.09 20.12 -12.44
CA GLU A 198 18.37 20.67 -13.61
C GLU A 198 17.09 21.40 -13.20
N HIS A 199 16.30 20.84 -12.27
CA HIS A 199 15.13 21.52 -11.74
C HIS A 199 15.51 22.82 -11.02
N THR A 200 16.51 22.81 -10.15
CA THR A 200 16.90 24.01 -9.39
C THR A 200 17.45 25.13 -10.28
N ASN A 201 18.13 24.78 -11.36
CA ASN A 201 18.68 25.67 -12.38
C ASN A 201 17.60 26.11 -13.42
N SER A 202 16.45 25.44 -13.46
CA SER A 202 15.38 25.78 -14.41
C SER A 202 14.80 27.19 -14.17
N TYR A 203 14.56 27.93 -15.25
CA TYR A 203 13.96 29.28 -15.18
C TYR A 203 12.64 29.31 -14.41
N ALA A 204 11.81 28.27 -14.56
CA ALA A 204 10.54 28.13 -13.85
C ALA A 204 10.71 28.00 -12.32
N HIS A 205 11.74 27.27 -11.86
CA HIS A 205 12.07 27.19 -10.44
C HIS A 205 12.51 28.56 -9.90
N HIS A 206 13.46 29.23 -10.56
CA HIS A 206 13.91 30.56 -10.16
C HIS A 206 12.77 31.59 -10.11
N HIS A 207 11.82 31.54 -11.06
CA HIS A 207 10.64 32.40 -11.03
C HIS A 207 9.73 32.09 -9.82
N LYS A 208 9.51 30.81 -9.51
CA LYS A 208 8.75 30.38 -8.33
C LYS A 208 9.42 30.79 -7.01
N VAL A 209 10.76 30.70 -6.94
CA VAL A 209 11.57 31.19 -5.80
C VAL A 209 11.34 32.69 -5.60
N ARG A 210 11.54 33.51 -6.64
CA ARG A 210 11.37 34.97 -6.58
C ARG A 210 9.94 35.37 -6.22
N PHE A 211 8.94 34.67 -6.74
CA PHE A 211 7.53 34.89 -6.38
C PHE A 211 7.24 34.54 -4.91
N ARG A 212 7.78 33.41 -4.41
CA ARG A 212 7.63 33.01 -3.00
C ARG A 212 8.29 34.03 -2.08
N ASP A 213 9.48 34.51 -2.44
CA ASP A 213 10.24 35.51 -1.69
C ASP A 213 9.54 36.87 -1.67
N MET A 214 9.07 37.36 -2.83
CA MET A 214 8.27 38.60 -2.90
C MET A 214 6.98 38.50 -2.07
N GLN A 215 6.30 37.34 -2.09
CA GLN A 215 5.11 37.12 -1.27
C GLN A 215 5.45 37.02 0.23
N ALA A 216 6.60 36.42 0.59
CA ALA A 216 7.08 36.36 1.97
C ALA A 216 7.43 37.75 2.49
N ALA A 217 8.18 38.55 1.72
CA ALA A 217 8.50 39.94 2.01
C ALA A 217 7.23 40.81 2.13
N GLN A 218 6.23 40.61 1.27
CA GLN A 218 4.94 41.31 1.36
C GLN A 218 4.11 40.89 2.60
N ARG A 219 4.20 39.62 3.03
CA ARG A 219 3.58 39.16 4.28
C ARG A 219 4.32 39.68 5.51
N ALA A 220 5.65 39.76 5.45
CA ALA A 220 6.48 40.33 6.52
C ALA A 220 6.27 41.85 6.66
N SER A 221 6.11 42.58 5.55
CA SER A 221 5.83 44.03 5.60
C SER A 221 4.40 44.36 5.99
N ARG A 222 3.41 43.51 5.67
CA ARG A 222 2.03 43.66 6.16
C ARG A 222 1.87 43.25 7.63
N ASN A 223 2.66 42.29 8.11
CA ASN A 223 2.70 41.91 9.52
C ASN A 223 3.92 42.55 10.20
N THR A 224 3.90 43.87 10.41
CA THR A 224 5.00 44.57 11.09
C THR A 224 5.31 43.91 12.43
N GLU A 225 6.61 43.78 12.77
CA GLU A 225 7.02 43.09 14.00
C GLU A 225 6.38 43.69 15.26
N GLU A 226 6.11 44.99 15.27
CA GLU A 226 5.40 45.66 16.37
C GLU A 226 3.96 45.16 16.55
N GLU A 227 3.19 44.96 15.47
CA GLU A 227 1.83 44.40 15.53
C GLU A 227 1.84 42.94 16.02
N ILE A 228 2.79 42.14 15.53
CA ILE A 228 2.96 40.74 15.99
C ILE A 228 3.37 40.71 17.46
N ASN A 229 4.36 41.50 17.88
CA ASN A 229 4.87 41.51 19.25
C ASN A 229 3.82 42.04 20.22
N LYS A 230 3.06 43.08 19.85
CA LYS A 230 1.92 43.61 20.61
C LYS A 230 0.75 42.62 20.70
N ARG A 231 0.58 41.72 19.73
CA ARG A 231 -0.38 40.61 19.79
C ARG A 231 0.11 39.47 20.68
N LYS A 232 1.36 39.02 20.49
CA LYS A 232 2.01 37.99 21.33
C LYS A 232 2.12 38.40 22.79
N GLU A 233 2.39 39.68 23.09
CA GLU A 233 2.43 40.16 24.47
C GLU A 233 1.04 40.16 25.12
N LYS A 234 -0.02 40.55 24.37
CA LYS A 234 -1.41 40.45 24.84
C LYS A 234 -1.84 39.00 25.09
N GLU A 235 -1.34 38.06 24.29
CA GLU A 235 -1.59 36.63 24.40
C GLU A 235 -0.82 36.01 25.58
N ARG A 236 0.48 36.25 25.68
CA ARG A 236 1.31 35.87 26.84
C ARG A 236 0.78 36.45 28.15
N LYS A 237 0.17 37.65 28.13
CA LYS A 237 -0.50 38.27 29.28
C LYS A 237 -1.88 37.69 29.61
N ARG A 238 -2.47 36.87 28.72
CA ARG A 238 -3.63 36.00 29.03
C ARG A 238 -3.14 34.67 29.59
N GLU A 239 -2.18 34.03 28.93
CA GLU A 239 -1.54 32.79 29.39
C GLU A 239 -0.95 32.94 30.79
N GLU A 240 -0.23 34.03 31.08
CA GLU A 240 0.31 34.31 32.42
C GLU A 240 -0.79 34.48 33.47
N LYS A 241 -1.96 35.05 33.12
CA LYS A 241 -3.11 35.13 34.02
C LYS A 241 -3.76 33.77 34.26
N GLU A 242 -3.79 32.91 33.25
CA GLU A 242 -4.30 31.54 33.35
C GLU A 242 -3.34 30.66 34.13
N LEU A 243 -2.03 30.66 33.83
CA LEU A 243 -1.00 30.03 34.65
C LEU A 243 -1.04 30.54 36.10
N ARG A 244 -1.20 31.84 36.33
CA ARG A 244 -1.30 32.40 37.68
C ARG A 244 -2.61 32.00 38.38
N LYS A 245 -3.71 31.81 37.66
CA LYS A 245 -4.98 31.28 38.19
C LYS A 245 -4.86 29.79 38.52
N ILE A 246 -4.18 29.01 37.67
CA ILE A 246 -3.84 27.60 37.89
C ILE A 246 -2.90 27.45 39.09
N ALA A 247 -1.82 28.24 39.18
CA ALA A 247 -0.90 28.24 40.32
C ALA A 247 -1.58 28.67 41.63
N LYS A 248 -2.53 29.62 41.58
CA LYS A 248 -3.35 30.01 42.73
C LYS A 248 -4.34 28.91 43.13
N ALA A 249 -4.88 28.14 42.17
CA ALA A 249 -5.70 26.96 42.44
C ALA A 249 -4.88 25.77 42.96
N ALA A 250 -3.61 25.65 42.54
CA ALA A 250 -2.66 24.63 42.98
C ALA A 250 -2.00 24.93 44.35
N GLY A 251 -2.38 26.02 45.03
CA GLY A 251 -2.07 26.24 46.44
C GLY A 251 -0.61 26.55 46.81
N VAL A 252 0.29 26.74 45.83
CA VAL A 252 1.71 27.02 46.11
C VAL A 252 1.90 28.45 46.63
N LYS A 253 2.06 28.59 47.94
CA LYS A 253 2.42 29.85 48.61
C LYS A 253 3.90 30.16 48.34
N MET A 254 4.19 31.01 47.37
CA MET A 254 5.53 31.62 47.26
C MET A 254 5.80 32.49 48.49
N VAL A 255 6.72 32.02 49.35
CA VAL A 255 7.20 32.78 50.50
C VAL A 255 8.06 33.94 49.99
N LYS A 256 7.72 35.16 50.40
CA LYS A 256 8.55 36.34 50.21
C LYS A 256 9.52 36.44 51.39
N PRO A 257 10.86 36.34 51.20
CA PRO A 257 11.81 36.59 52.28
C PRO A 257 11.81 38.09 52.63
N PRO A 258 11.73 38.47 53.92
CA PRO A 258 11.87 39.85 54.35
C PRO A 258 13.34 40.27 54.45
N VAL A 259 13.59 41.56 54.20
CA VAL A 259 14.86 42.24 54.49
C VAL A 259 14.68 43.02 55.80
N ALA A 260 15.56 42.84 56.80
CA ALA A 260 16.08 43.92 57.66
C ALA A 260 17.03 43.43 58.79
N VAL A 261 18.34 43.64 58.57
CA VAL A 261 19.37 44.28 59.43
C VAL A 261 19.48 44.04 60.97
N VAL A 262 20.74 44.18 61.41
CA VAL A 262 21.31 44.59 62.73
C VAL A 262 21.75 43.48 63.70
N ALA A 263 23.04 43.50 64.04
CA ALA A 263 23.68 42.73 65.12
C ALA A 263 23.63 43.51 66.46
N PRO A 264 23.88 42.89 67.62
CA PRO A 264 25.28 42.91 68.08
C PRO A 264 25.74 41.65 68.85
N SER A 265 27.06 41.45 68.85
CA SER A 265 27.83 40.55 69.72
C SER A 265 27.94 41.14 71.16
N PRO A 266 28.55 40.50 72.22
CA PRO A 266 29.73 39.62 72.14
C PRO A 266 29.86 38.43 73.15
N THR A 267 30.96 37.67 72.97
CA THR A 267 31.69 36.80 73.94
C THR A 267 30.99 35.51 74.43
N VAL A 268 31.66 34.36 74.59
CA VAL A 268 33.10 34.04 74.82
C VAL A 268 33.63 32.82 74.02
N SER A 269 34.95 32.82 73.74
CA SER A 269 35.94 31.69 73.66
C SER A 269 35.59 30.33 73.02
N ALA A 270 36.44 29.61 72.27
CA ALA A 270 37.74 29.83 71.59
C ALA A 270 38.03 28.54 70.72
N ALA A 271 39.16 28.24 70.06
CA ALA A 271 40.46 28.89 69.83
C ALA A 271 41.15 28.33 68.56
N GLY A 272 41.83 29.19 67.76
CA GLY A 272 43.05 28.87 66.98
C GLY A 272 42.97 27.96 65.73
N THR A 273 43.76 28.16 64.65
CA THR A 273 44.79 29.17 64.32
C THR A 273 45.06 29.17 62.80
N GLY A 274 45.29 30.34 62.18
CA GLY A 274 46.28 30.47 61.08
C GLY A 274 45.82 30.98 59.70
N GLU A 275 46.00 32.28 59.45
CA GLU A 275 45.89 33.00 58.15
C GLU A 275 47.32 33.12 57.48
N PRO A 276 47.60 33.88 56.37
CA PRO A 276 46.77 34.85 55.64
C PRO A 276 46.73 34.82 54.08
N GLN A 277 45.65 35.47 53.61
CA GLN A 277 45.33 36.19 52.36
C GLN A 277 46.41 36.50 51.29
N THR A 278 45.96 36.67 50.04
CA THR A 278 45.81 38.01 49.42
C THR A 278 44.73 38.04 48.31
N THR A 279 44.30 39.25 47.94
CA THR A 279 43.12 39.61 47.14
C THR A 279 43.38 39.74 45.63
N GLY A 280 42.38 39.53 44.75
CA GLY A 280 42.54 39.88 43.33
C GLY A 280 41.31 39.71 42.41
N PHE A 281 40.42 40.71 42.37
CA PHE A 281 39.38 40.84 41.34
C PHE A 281 40.00 41.19 39.97
N LYS A 282 39.60 40.53 38.87
CA LYS A 282 39.54 41.13 37.51
C LYS A 282 38.75 40.29 36.50
N LYS A 283 38.24 40.96 35.46
CA LYS A 283 37.23 40.47 34.51
C LYS A 283 37.85 40.15 33.14
N SER A 284 37.16 39.28 32.39
CA SER A 284 36.99 39.27 30.92
C SER A 284 38.20 39.50 29.99
N GLY A 285 38.48 38.52 29.14
CA GLY A 285 39.28 38.69 27.91
C GLY A 285 39.01 37.56 26.92
N TRP A 286 38.76 37.90 25.65
CA TRP A 286 38.55 36.94 24.55
C TRP A 286 39.80 36.06 24.35
N ALA A 287 39.58 34.76 24.09
CA ALA A 287 40.63 33.86 23.62
C ALA A 287 40.63 33.80 22.08
N THR A 288 41.70 34.31 21.47
CA THR A 288 41.99 34.17 20.03
C THR A 288 42.96 33.00 19.80
N VAL A 289 42.78 32.31 18.67
CA VAL A 289 43.57 31.16 18.20
C VAL A 289 45.07 31.45 18.11
N SER A 290 45.89 30.43 18.38
CA SER A 290 47.23 30.29 17.77
C SER A 290 47.50 28.86 17.32
N THR A 291 47.77 28.72 16.01
CA THR A 291 48.24 27.53 15.31
C THR A 291 49.72 27.26 15.62
N VAL A 292 50.14 25.98 15.62
CA VAL A 292 51.56 25.59 15.53
C VAL A 292 51.79 24.48 14.50
N VAL A 293 53.01 24.49 13.93
CA VAL A 293 53.47 23.71 12.77
C VAL A 293 54.99 23.48 12.96
N ALA A 294 55.66 22.44 12.46
CA ALA A 294 55.27 21.38 11.52
C ALA A 294 56.04 20.07 11.84
N SER A 295 55.64 18.94 11.23
CA SER A 295 56.60 18.12 10.45
C SER A 295 55.94 16.94 9.70
N ALA A 296 56.47 16.69 8.51
CA ALA A 296 56.23 15.56 7.61
C ALA A 296 57.63 14.96 7.25
N PRO A 297 57.81 13.96 6.36
CA PRO A 297 56.84 13.27 5.49
C PRO A 297 56.99 11.73 5.38
N ALA A 298 56.07 11.10 4.65
CA ALA A 298 56.26 9.80 3.99
C ALA A 298 55.51 9.78 2.64
N ALA A 299 56.07 9.11 1.62
CA ALA A 299 55.61 9.16 0.23
C ALA A 299 54.50 8.12 -0.10
N PRO A 300 53.83 8.27 -1.25
CA PRO A 300 53.78 7.16 -2.22
C PRO A 300 53.97 7.59 -3.70
N ALA A 301 53.98 6.60 -4.61
CA ALA A 301 54.55 6.68 -5.97
C ALA A 301 53.58 7.02 -7.12
N GLU A 302 54.14 7.44 -8.28
CA GLU A 302 53.47 7.51 -9.60
C GLU A 302 53.35 6.11 -10.26
N PRO A 303 52.51 5.93 -11.31
CA PRO A 303 52.95 6.15 -12.72
C PRO A 303 51.78 6.58 -13.66
N PRO A 304 51.91 6.55 -15.01
CA PRO A 304 52.67 7.51 -15.82
C PRO A 304 51.79 8.24 -16.87
N LYS A 305 52.25 9.42 -17.33
CA LYS A 305 51.61 10.17 -18.44
C LYS A 305 51.93 9.53 -19.80
N ARG A 306 50.97 9.52 -20.73
CA ARG A 306 51.21 9.30 -22.16
C ARG A 306 50.75 10.50 -22.99
N SER A 307 51.53 10.83 -24.01
CA SER A 307 51.18 11.71 -25.15
C SER A 307 49.81 11.31 -25.75
N GLY A 308 49.02 12.22 -26.33
CA GLY A 308 49.38 13.37 -27.18
C GLY A 308 49.02 13.03 -28.64
N TRP A 309 48.57 14.05 -29.41
CA TRP A 309 47.82 14.02 -30.70
C TRP A 309 46.34 14.39 -30.51
N ALA A 310 45.61 14.95 -31.49
CA ALA A 310 45.95 15.82 -32.63
C ALA A 310 44.61 16.28 -33.25
N THR A 311 44.60 17.49 -33.85
CA THR A 311 43.60 18.04 -34.81
C THR A 311 42.12 17.96 -34.42
#